data_AF-A0A9P6MTE3-F1
#
_entry.id   AF-A0A9P6MTE3-F1
#
_cell.length_a   1.000
_cell.length_b   1.000
_cell.length_c   1.000
_cell.angle_alpha   90.00
_cell.angle_beta   90.00
_cell.angle_gamma   90.00
#
_symmetry.space_group_name_H-M   'P 1'
#
loop_
_entity.id
_entity.type
_entity.pdbx_description
1 polymer ?
#
loop_
_entity_poly.entity_id
_entity_poly.type
_entity_poly.pdbx_seq_one_letter_code
_entity_poly.pdbx_strand_id
1 'polypeptide(L)'
;MFRLSSQSTRQAVQRLAVQARYQSTSSSAAAPSMRAKNMSLAAAGVATVGALAYLSMESVDANMAADGLHPPAYPWEHKKALATFDHAA
;
A
#
# COMPACT_ATOMS: atom_id res chain seq x y z
N MET A 1 -38.73 51.28 58.02
CA MET A 1 -39.21 50.02 57.40
C MET A 1 -38.10 49.50 56.49
N PHE A 2 -37.41 48.41 56.85
CA PHE A 2 -36.47 47.73 55.94
C PHE A 2 -36.63 46.22 56.10
N ARG A 3 -37.09 45.55 55.05
CA ARG A 3 -36.97 44.10 54.91
C ARG A 3 -36.56 43.76 53.48
N LEU A 4 -35.71 42.73 53.42
CA LEU A 4 -35.58 41.74 52.35
C LEU A 4 -34.74 42.11 51.12
N SER A 5 -33.52 41.59 51.09
CA SER A 5 -32.82 41.23 49.85
C SER A 5 -31.78 40.11 50.09
N SER A 6 -32.19 39.02 50.75
CA SER A 6 -31.32 37.85 50.99
C SER A 6 -31.58 36.66 50.05
N GLN A 7 -32.38 36.84 48.99
CA GLN A 7 -32.79 35.70 48.13
C GLN A 7 -31.88 35.44 46.93
N SER A 8 -31.01 36.37 46.52
CA SER A 8 -30.26 36.23 45.26
C SER A 8 -29.08 35.26 45.34
N THR A 9 -28.52 35.00 46.51
CA THR A 9 -27.32 34.16 46.66
C THR A 9 -27.60 32.66 46.72
N ARG A 10 -28.82 32.24 47.08
CA ARG A 10 -29.17 30.81 47.16
C ARG A 10 -29.34 30.14 45.78
N GLN A 11 -29.73 30.90 44.76
CA GLN A 11 -29.96 30.35 43.42
C GLN A 11 -28.66 30.03 42.67
N ALA A 12 -27.56 30.73 42.98
CA ALA A 12 -26.27 30.49 42.32
C ALA A 12 -25.63 29.15 42.73
N VAL A 13 -25.79 28.75 43.99
CA VAL A 13 -25.21 27.50 44.52
C VAL A 13 -25.95 26.26 43.99
N GLN A 14 -27.27 26.35 43.80
CA GLN A 14 -28.06 25.23 43.29
C GLN A 14 -27.74 24.85 41.83
N ARG A 15 -27.22 25.79 41.03
CA ARG A 15 -26.84 25.52 39.63
C ARG A 15 -25.50 24.78 39.48
N LEU A 16 -24.61 24.85 40.49
CA LEU A 16 -23.32 24.15 40.44
C LEU A 16 -23.44 22.66 40.79
N ALA A 17 -24.44 22.27 41.58
CA ALA A 17 -24.59 20.90 42.07
C ALA A 17 -25.22 19.91 41.04
N VAL A 18 -25.66 20.38 39.87
CA VAL A 18 -26.42 19.56 38.89
C VAL A 18 -25.62 19.22 37.62
N GLN A 19 -24.35 19.65 37.49
CA GLN A 19 -23.49 19.24 36.37
C GLN A 19 -22.74 17.93 36.66
N ALA A 20 -23.43 16.89 37.13
CA ALA A 20 -22.93 15.53 37.03
C ALA A 20 -23.19 15.03 35.60
N ARG A 21 -22.23 15.23 34.68
CA ARG A 21 -22.31 14.66 33.33
C ARG A 21 -21.94 13.18 33.39
N TYR A 22 -22.93 12.31 33.22
CA TYR A 22 -22.68 10.91 32.90
C TYR A 22 -22.01 10.84 31.52
N GLN A 23 -20.75 10.41 31.47
CA GLN A 23 -20.03 10.14 30.23
C GLN A 23 -20.46 8.76 29.71
N SER A 24 -21.54 8.73 28.91
CA SER A 24 -21.91 7.55 28.13
C SER A 24 -21.08 7.55 26.84
N THR A 25 -20.13 6.63 26.70
CA THR A 25 -19.40 6.40 25.45
C THR A 25 -20.30 5.65 24.47
N SER A 26 -21.03 6.37 23.63
CA SER A 26 -21.56 5.81 22.38
C SER A 26 -20.50 5.99 21.29
N SER A 27 -19.92 4.90 20.79
CA SER A 27 -19.07 4.98 19.60
C SER A 27 -19.97 5.15 18.37
N SER A 28 -20.10 6.36 17.85
CA SER A 28 -20.59 6.54 16.48
C SER A 28 -19.49 6.04 15.54
N ALA A 29 -19.77 5.02 14.73
CA ALA A 29 -18.91 4.70 13.60
C ALA A 29 -18.91 5.92 12.66
N ALA A 30 -17.85 6.73 12.71
CA ALA A 30 -17.71 7.85 11.80
C ALA A 30 -17.66 7.30 10.37
N ALA A 31 -18.61 7.69 9.53
CA ALA A 31 -18.58 7.31 8.13
C ALA A 31 -17.24 7.78 7.54
N PRO A 32 -16.45 6.88 6.91
CA PRO A 32 -15.16 7.26 6.39
C PRO A 32 -15.36 8.36 5.36
N SER A 33 -14.62 9.45 5.52
CA SER A 33 -14.68 10.58 4.60
C SER A 33 -14.40 10.12 3.17
N MET A 34 -14.96 10.80 2.18
CA MET A 34 -14.70 10.49 0.77
C MET A 34 -13.19 10.50 0.47
N ARG A 35 -12.43 11.37 1.14
CA ARG A 35 -10.97 11.38 1.09
C ARG A 35 -10.35 10.08 1.60
N ALA A 36 -10.80 9.56 2.74
CA ALA A 36 -10.31 8.29 3.28
C ALA A 36 -10.63 7.10 2.36
N LYS A 37 -11.84 7.07 1.76
CA LYS A 37 -12.22 6.05 0.77
C LYS A 37 -11.36 6.10 -0.49
N ASN A 38 -11.11 7.31 -1.02
CA ASN A 38 -10.27 7.49 -2.20
C ASN A 38 -8.82 7.09 -1.90
N MET A 39 -8.32 7.40 -0.71
CA MET A 39 -6.97 7.00 -0.29
C MET A 39 -6.84 5.49 -0.15
N SER A 40 -7.84 4.81 0.42
CA SER A 40 -7.81 3.34 0.53
C SER A 40 -7.90 2.68 -0.84
N LEU A 41 -8.71 3.22 -1.76
CA LEU A 41 -8.81 2.71 -3.12
C LEU A 41 -7.49 2.89 -3.89
N ALA A 42 -6.86 4.06 -3.76
CA ALA A 42 -5.55 4.32 -4.37
C ALA A 42 -4.47 3.38 -3.81
N ALA A 43 -4.44 3.19 -2.49
CA ALA A 43 -3.50 2.26 -1.85
C ALA A 43 -3.72 0.81 -2.32
N ALA A 44 -4.97 0.37 -2.42
CA ALA A 44 -5.30 -0.95 -2.93
C ALA A 44 -4.88 -1.11 -4.40
N GLY A 45 -5.11 -0.09 -5.24
CA GLY A 45 -4.69 -0.11 -6.65
C GLY A 45 -3.18 -0.20 -6.84
N VAL A 46 -2.39 0.55 -6.06
CA VAL A 46 -0.92 0.47 -6.12
C VAL A 46 -0.43 -0.90 -5.66
N ALA A 47 -1.00 -1.45 -4.59
CA ALA A 47 -0.62 -2.77 -4.08
C ALA A 47 -0.96 -3.89 -5.08
N THR A 48 -2.13 -3.85 -5.72
CA THR A 48 -2.52 -4.88 -6.70
C THR A 48 -1.67 -4.80 -7.97
N VAL A 49 -1.43 -3.60 -8.50
CA VAL A 49 -0.56 -3.42 -9.67
C VAL A 49 0.88 -3.86 -9.35
N GLY A 50 1.41 -3.48 -8.19
CA GLY A 50 2.74 -3.91 -7.76
C GLY A 50 2.86 -5.43 -7.60
N ALA A 51 1.85 -6.07 -7.01
CA ALA A 51 1.81 -7.52 -6.85
C ALA A 51 1.72 -8.24 -8.21
N LEU A 52 0.86 -7.77 -9.11
CA LEU A 52 0.75 -8.34 -10.46
C LEU A 52 2.04 -8.14 -11.27
N ALA A 53 2.67 -6.96 -11.17
CA ALA A 53 3.95 -6.69 -11.80
C ALA A 53 5.02 -7.66 -11.27
N TYR A 54 5.13 -7.82 -9.95
CA TYR A 54 6.08 -8.77 -9.34
C TYR A 54 5.82 -10.22 -9.78
N LEU A 55 4.56 -10.65 -9.84
CA LEU A 55 4.21 -12.00 -10.31
C LEU A 55 4.42 -12.21 -11.80
N SER A 56 4.37 -11.13 -12.60
CA SER A 56 4.61 -11.18 -14.05
C SER A 56 6.09 -11.03 -14.41
N MET A 57 6.95 -10.70 -13.44
CA MET A 57 8.39 -10.71 -13.68
C MET A 57 8.82 -12.15 -13.91
N GLU A 58 9.28 -12.43 -15.13
CA GLU A 58 9.93 -13.69 -15.45
C GLU A 58 11.12 -13.88 -14.50
N SER A 59 11.25 -15.09 -13.97
CA SER A 59 12.37 -15.45 -13.11
C SER A 59 13.64 -15.44 -13.97
N VAL A 60 14.42 -14.36 -13.86
CA VAL A 60 15.76 -14.29 -14.45
C VAL A 60 16.67 -15.13 -13.58
N ASP A 61 16.83 -16.40 -13.94
CA ASP A 61 17.83 -17.26 -13.32
C ASP A 61 19.18 -17.04 -14.03
N ALA A 62 20.23 -16.80 -13.25
CA ALA A 62 21.60 -16.73 -13.77
C ALA A 62 22.16 -18.13 -14.06
N ASN A 63 21.46 -19.17 -13.61
CA ASN A 63 21.81 -20.55 -13.84
C ASN A 63 21.36 -21.00 -15.25
N MET A 64 22.25 -20.80 -16.23
CA MET A 64 22.07 -21.29 -17.60
C MET A 64 22.36 -22.80 -17.73
N ALA A 65 22.41 -23.57 -16.62
CA ALA A 65 22.63 -25.02 -16.69
C ALA A 65 21.55 -25.74 -17.51
N ALA A 66 20.32 -25.20 -17.54
CA ALA A 66 19.24 -25.71 -18.39
C ALA A 66 19.50 -25.46 -19.89
N ASP A 67 20.16 -24.35 -20.23
CA ASP A 67 20.45 -23.95 -21.62
C ASP A 67 21.70 -24.66 -22.19
N GLY A 68 22.47 -25.32 -21.33
CA GLY A 68 23.69 -26.02 -21.71
C GLY A 68 24.88 -25.10 -21.97
N LEU A 69 26.08 -25.70 -22.13
CA LEU A 69 27.29 -24.93 -22.38
C LEU A 69 27.32 -24.43 -23.83
N HIS A 70 27.38 -23.11 -24.02
CA HIS A 70 27.46 -22.52 -25.36
C HIS A 70 28.65 -23.09 -26.15
N PRO A 71 28.45 -23.63 -27.37
CA PRO A 71 29.53 -24.22 -28.13
C PRO A 71 30.56 -23.14 -28.53
N PRO A 72 31.87 -23.45 -28.51
CA PRO A 72 32.87 -22.51 -28.98
C PRO A 72 32.75 -22.31 -30.50
N ALA A 73 33.03 -21.09 -30.95
CA ALA A 73 33.01 -20.75 -32.37
C ALA A 73 34.30 -21.22 -33.06
N TYR A 74 34.28 -22.42 -33.63
CA TYR A 74 35.40 -22.91 -34.43
C TYR A 74 35.48 -22.26 -35.82
N PRO A 75 36.68 -21.89 -36.29
CA PRO A 75 36.91 -21.22 -37.57
C PRO A 75 36.97 -22.23 -38.72
N TRP A 76 35.86 -22.92 -39.00
CA TRP A 76 35.80 -23.88 -40.11
C TRP A 76 36.08 -23.21 -41.45
N GLU A 77 36.83 -23.88 -42.32
CA GLU A 77 37.20 -23.33 -43.64
C GLU A 77 35.97 -22.90 -44.46
N HIS A 78 34.88 -23.69 -44.40
CA HIS A 78 33.62 -23.42 -45.10
C HIS A 78 32.74 -22.32 -44.48
N LYS A 79 33.15 -21.67 -43.38
CA LYS A 79 32.42 -20.53 -42.79
C LYS A 79 32.74 -19.17 -43.42
N LYS A 80 33.73 -19.11 -44.33
CA LYS A 80 34.11 -17.86 -45.02
C LYS A 80 33.11 -17.57 -46.14
N ALA A 81 32.88 -16.28 -46.44
CA ALA A 81 31.85 -15.85 -47.40
C ALA A 81 31.97 -16.46 -48.81
N LEU A 82 33.17 -16.86 -49.22
CA LEU A 82 33.44 -17.49 -50.52
C LEU A 82 34.02 -18.90 -50.39
N ALA A 83 33.92 -19.53 -49.22
CA ALA A 83 34.42 -20.89 -49.05
C ALA A 83 33.43 -21.94 -49.57
N THR A 84 33.98 -23.05 -50.07
CA THR A 84 33.23 -24.23 -50.49
C THR A 84 33.29 -25.31 -49.42
N PHE A 85 32.50 -26.37 -49.60
CA PHE A 85 32.65 -27.57 -48.78
C PHE A 85 34.02 -28.22 -49.00
N ASP A 86 34.55 -28.82 -47.93
CA ASP A 86 35.73 -29.67 -48.02
C ASP A 86 35.28 -31.03 -48.57
N HIS A 87 35.83 -31.44 -49.73
CA HIS A 87 35.51 -32.72 -50.37
C HIS A 87 36.39 -33.88 -49.87
N ALA A 88 37.37 -33.58 -49.01
CA ALA A 88 38.29 -34.57 -48.43
C ALA A 88 38.02 -34.82 -46.93
N ALA A 89 37.05 -34.12 -46.34
CA ALA A 89 36.64 -34.26 -44.94
C ALA A 89 35.84 -35.54 -44.66
#